data_AF-A0A212C1V9-F1
#
_entry.id   AF-A0A212C1V9-F1
#
_cell.length_a   1.000
_cell.length_b   1.000
_cell.length_c   1.000
_cell.angle_alpha   90.00
_cell.angle_beta   90.00
_cell.angle_gamma   90.00
#
_symmetry.space_group_name_H-M   'P 1'
#
loop_
_entity.id
_entity.type
_entity.pdbx_description
1 polymer ?
#
loop_
_entity_poly.entity_id
_entity_poly.type
_entity_poly.pdbx_seq_one_letter_code
_entity_poly.pdbx_strand_id
1 'polypeptide(L)'
;MAEKKTQKTRIFGSDRMTWISPVTLKELLEAKVKYPQAPVIMGNTSVGPDMKFKGIFHPVIISPDRIEELSIVNYTDNGLILGAAVSLAQVKDILANVTQKLPEEKTQMYHALLKHLGTLAGPQIRNMAVCIR
;
A
#
# COMPACT_ATOMS: atom_id res chain seq x y z
N MET A 1 21.15 -22.09 4.43
CA MET A 1 20.61 -20.82 3.88
C MET A 1 19.54 -21.19 2.87
N ALA A 2 18.30 -20.72 3.03
CA ALA A 2 17.24 -21.05 2.08
C ALA A 2 17.51 -20.31 0.76
N GLU A 3 17.59 -21.03 -0.35
CA GLU A 3 17.70 -20.44 -1.69
C GLU A 3 16.51 -19.48 -1.91
N LYS A 4 16.80 -18.24 -2.33
CA LYS A 4 15.75 -17.30 -2.78
C LYS A 4 15.13 -17.89 -4.05
N LYS A 5 14.07 -18.67 -3.91
CA LYS A 5 13.23 -19.13 -5.02
C LYS A 5 12.83 -17.90 -5.85
N THR A 6 13.08 -17.94 -7.16
CA THR A 6 12.64 -16.88 -8.08
C THR A 6 11.12 -16.72 -7.94
N GLN A 7 10.70 -15.61 -7.37
CA GLN A 7 9.27 -15.31 -7.23
C GLN A 7 8.70 -15.10 -8.64
N LYS A 8 7.52 -15.68 -8.89
CA LYS A 8 6.79 -15.54 -10.15
C LYS A 8 5.41 -14.98 -9.85
N THR A 9 4.85 -14.23 -10.81
CA THR A 9 3.46 -13.80 -10.76
C THR A 9 2.55 -15.01 -10.57
N ARG A 10 1.62 -14.91 -9.61
CA ARG A 10 0.66 -15.97 -9.30
C ARG A 10 -0.71 -15.56 -9.77
N ILE A 11 -1.46 -16.49 -10.36
CA ILE A 11 -2.84 -16.28 -10.80
C ILE A 11 -3.70 -17.32 -10.11
N PHE A 12 -4.70 -16.87 -9.36
CA PHE A 12 -5.71 -17.73 -8.74
C PHE A 12 -7.04 -17.45 -9.43
N GLY A 13 -7.65 -18.49 -9.98
CA GLY A 13 -8.89 -18.38 -10.74
C GLY A 13 -10.02 -19.17 -10.10
N SER A 14 -11.24 -18.69 -10.30
CA SER A 14 -12.50 -19.39 -10.05
C SER A 14 -13.51 -18.98 -11.12
N ASP A 15 -14.67 -19.61 -11.14
CA ASP A 15 -15.72 -19.29 -12.11
C ASP A 15 -16.21 -17.84 -12.04
N ARG A 16 -15.98 -17.15 -10.92
CA ARG A 16 -16.45 -15.77 -10.70
C ARG A 16 -15.34 -14.72 -10.69
N MET A 17 -14.13 -15.11 -10.32
CA MET A 17 -13.09 -14.17 -9.85
C MET A 17 -11.70 -14.65 -10.26
N THR A 18 -10.89 -13.73 -10.79
CA THR A 18 -9.46 -13.90 -11.02
C THR A 18 -8.65 -12.97 -10.11
N TRP A 19 -7.68 -13.54 -9.40
CA TRP A 19 -6.74 -12.82 -8.54
C TRP A 19 -5.34 -12.92 -9.13
N ILE A 20 -4.73 -11.78 -9.44
CA ILE A 20 -3.40 -11.68 -10.03
C ILE A 20 -2.46 -11.09 -9.00
N SER A 21 -1.41 -11.82 -8.64
CA SER A 21 -0.37 -11.37 -7.72
C SER A 21 0.95 -11.17 -8.43
N PRO A 22 1.17 -9.98 -9.04
CA PRO A 22 2.44 -9.64 -9.66
C PRO A 22 3.54 -9.46 -8.60
N VAL A 23 4.77 -9.82 -8.97
CA VAL A 23 5.93 -9.76 -8.06
C VAL A 23 6.95 -8.70 -8.47
N THR A 24 6.77 -8.10 -9.65
CA THR A 24 7.58 -6.97 -10.13
C THR A 24 6.70 -5.78 -10.50
N LEU A 25 7.27 -4.57 -10.47
CA LEU A 25 6.58 -3.35 -10.91
C LEU A 25 6.13 -3.44 -12.38
N LYS A 26 6.96 -4.05 -13.24
CA LYS A 26 6.64 -4.25 -14.65
C LYS A 26 5.36 -5.09 -14.82
N GLU A 27 5.28 -6.24 -14.15
CA GLU A 27 4.10 -7.12 -14.23
C GLU A 27 2.86 -6.46 -13.63
N LEU A 28 3.01 -5.65 -12.57
CA LEU A 28 1.92 -4.86 -12.01
C LEU A 28 1.35 -3.87 -13.04
N LEU A 29 2.23 -3.14 -13.73
CA LEU A 29 1.84 -2.20 -14.78
C LEU A 29 1.18 -2.92 -15.96
N GLU A 30 1.74 -4.04 -16.42
CA GLU A 30 1.16 -4.86 -17.47
C GLU A 30 -0.24 -5.38 -17.09
N ALA A 31 -0.41 -5.88 -15.86
CA ALA A 31 -1.70 -6.32 -15.35
C ALA A 31 -2.71 -5.17 -15.28
N LYS A 32 -2.27 -3.98 -14.85
CA LYS A 32 -3.14 -2.80 -14.74
C LYS A 32 -3.53 -2.23 -16.10
N VAL A 33 -2.65 -2.28 -17.10
CA VAL A 33 -2.98 -1.93 -18.49
C VAL A 33 -3.97 -2.95 -19.08
N LYS A 34 -3.77 -4.24 -18.82
CA LYS A 34 -4.68 -5.30 -19.30
C LYS A 34 -6.05 -5.25 -18.64
N TYR A 35 -6.12 -4.90 -17.36
CA TYR A 35 -7.34 -4.82 -16.57
C TYR A 35 -7.47 -3.45 -15.89
N PRO A 36 -7.77 -2.37 -16.65
CA PRO A 36 -7.76 -1.01 -16.13
C PRO A 36 -8.79 -0.79 -15.01
N GLN A 37 -9.92 -1.51 -15.05
CA GLN A 37 -10.97 -1.45 -14.04
C GLN A 37 -10.70 -2.34 -12.80
N ALA A 38 -9.69 -3.21 -12.84
CA ALA A 38 -9.36 -4.04 -11.70
C ALA A 38 -8.75 -3.19 -10.57
N PRO A 39 -9.25 -3.28 -9.33
CA PRO A 39 -8.65 -2.59 -8.20
C PRO A 39 -7.28 -3.19 -7.89
N VAL A 40 -6.36 -2.33 -7.43
CA VAL A 40 -5.09 -2.76 -6.86
C VAL A 40 -5.27 -2.91 -5.35
N ILE A 41 -5.28 -4.14 -4.85
CA ILE A 41 -5.56 -4.45 -3.45
C ILE A 41 -4.27 -4.76 -2.69
N MET A 42 -4.03 -3.98 -1.64
CA MET A 42 -2.98 -4.23 -0.64
C MET A 42 -3.64 -4.66 0.69
N GLY A 43 -4.01 -3.69 1.54
CA GLY A 43 -4.63 -3.96 2.84
C GLY A 43 -6.07 -4.45 2.81
N ASN A 44 -6.75 -4.35 1.66
CA ASN A 44 -8.17 -4.67 1.47
C ASN A 44 -9.15 -3.97 2.44
N THR A 45 -8.71 -2.95 3.17
CA THR A 45 -9.49 -2.24 4.19
C THR A 45 -10.55 -1.30 3.62
N SER A 46 -10.51 -1.01 2.31
CA SER A 46 -11.56 -0.26 1.59
C SER A 46 -12.39 -1.16 0.68
N VAL A 47 -11.75 -1.93 -0.20
CA VAL A 47 -12.45 -2.77 -1.20
C VAL A 47 -13.24 -3.90 -0.53
N GLY A 48 -12.69 -4.53 0.52
CA GLY A 48 -13.38 -5.60 1.24
C GLY A 48 -14.75 -5.19 1.81
N PRO A 49 -14.84 -4.09 2.60
CA PRO A 49 -16.12 -3.56 3.05
C PRO A 49 -17.07 -3.18 1.91
N ASP A 50 -16.56 -2.58 0.83
CA ASP A 50 -17.36 -2.24 -0.35
C ASP A 50 -17.97 -3.50 -1.00
N MET A 51 -17.21 -4.58 -1.13
CA MET A 51 -17.70 -5.85 -1.64
C MET A 51 -18.71 -6.53 -0.71
N LYS A 52 -18.45 -6.49 0.61
CA LYS A 52 -19.28 -7.18 1.60
C LYS A 52 -20.62 -6.48 1.86
N PHE A 53 -20.61 -5.16 1.94
CA PHE A 53 -21.75 -4.39 2.46
C PHE A 53 -22.43 -3.52 1.41
N LYS A 54 -21.78 -3.23 0.27
CA LYS A 54 -22.37 -2.41 -0.82
C LYS A 54 -22.70 -3.21 -2.07
N GLY A 55 -22.46 -4.52 -2.07
CA GLY A 55 -22.70 -5.39 -3.23
C GLY A 55 -21.80 -5.09 -4.44
N ILE A 56 -20.68 -4.37 -4.24
CA ILE A 56 -19.72 -4.12 -5.31
C ILE A 56 -18.99 -5.42 -5.64
N PHE A 57 -18.81 -5.71 -6.92
CA PHE A 57 -18.13 -6.92 -7.38
C PHE A 57 -17.04 -6.60 -8.39
N HIS A 58 -15.86 -7.20 -8.19
CA HIS A 58 -14.74 -7.10 -9.11
C HIS A 58 -14.41 -8.50 -9.65
N PRO A 59 -14.59 -8.77 -10.95
CA PRO A 59 -14.25 -10.08 -11.53
C PRO A 59 -12.73 -10.30 -11.62
N VAL A 60 -11.95 -9.22 -11.60
CA VAL A 60 -10.48 -9.26 -11.59
C VAL A 60 -9.97 -8.37 -10.46
N ILE A 61 -9.05 -8.90 -9.66
CA ILE A 61 -8.29 -8.17 -8.63
C ILE A 61 -6.81 -8.31 -8.94
N ILE A 62 -6.08 -7.20 -8.78
CA ILE A 62 -4.63 -7.21 -8.82
C ILE A 62 -4.15 -6.96 -7.39
N SER A 63 -3.35 -7.86 -6.83
CA SER A 63 -2.80 -7.72 -5.49
C SER A 63 -1.29 -7.97 -5.53
N PRO A 64 -0.49 -6.91 -5.73
CA PRO A 64 0.95 -7.05 -5.84
C PRO A 64 1.52 -7.63 -4.55
N ASP A 65 2.54 -8.47 -4.71
CA ASP A 65 3.35 -8.95 -3.60
C ASP A 65 4.28 -7.81 -3.11
N ARG A 66 5.33 -8.16 -2.38
CA ARG A 66 6.33 -7.18 -1.92
C ARG A 66 7.21 -6.67 -3.08
N ILE A 67 6.71 -5.70 -3.83
CA ILE A 67 7.46 -4.91 -4.82
C ILE A 67 8.22 -3.80 -4.08
N GLU A 68 9.56 -3.81 -4.16
CA GLU A 68 10.42 -2.92 -3.36
C GLU A 68 10.18 -1.44 -3.68
N GLU A 69 9.96 -1.12 -4.96
CA GLU A 69 9.69 0.23 -5.45
C GLU A 69 8.44 0.86 -4.84
N LEU A 70 7.45 0.03 -4.45
CA LEU A 70 6.22 0.51 -3.82
C LEU A 70 6.40 0.79 -2.32
N SER A 71 7.47 0.33 -1.69
CA SER A 71 7.71 0.46 -0.24
C SER A 71 8.93 1.32 0.09
N ILE A 72 9.38 2.15 -0.85
CA ILE A 72 10.52 3.04 -0.65
C ILE A 72 10.23 4.09 0.43
N VAL A 73 11.27 4.48 1.16
CA VAL A 73 11.26 5.63 2.06
C VAL A 73 12.52 6.42 1.76
N ASN A 74 12.38 7.58 1.13
CA ASN A 74 13.52 8.38 0.71
C ASN A 74 13.47 9.79 1.32
N TYR A 75 14.59 10.21 1.89
CA TYR A 75 14.78 11.53 2.46
C TYR A 75 15.46 12.42 1.44
N THR A 76 14.83 13.53 1.10
CA THR A 76 15.34 14.50 0.14
C THR A 76 15.48 15.86 0.81
N ASP A 77 16.26 16.77 0.21
CA ASP A 77 16.42 18.13 0.73
C ASP A 77 15.10 18.90 0.84
N ASN A 78 14.13 18.54 -0.01
CA ASN A 78 12.81 19.17 -0.10
C ASN A 78 11.72 18.42 0.68
N GLY A 79 12.00 17.26 1.29
CA GLY A 79 11.01 16.51 2.06
C GLY A 79 11.16 15.00 2.00
N LEU A 80 10.07 14.29 2.30
CA LEU A 80 10.02 12.84 2.44
C LEU A 80 9.18 12.20 1.33
N ILE A 81 9.75 11.23 0.61
CA ILE A 81 9.03 10.41 -0.36
C ILE A 81 8.70 9.07 0.28
N LEU A 82 7.42 8.74 0.33
CA LEU A 82 6.90 7.48 0.86
C LEU A 82 6.27 6.67 -0.26
N GLY A 83 6.63 5.40 -0.34
CA GLY A 83 6.07 4.44 -1.27
C GLY A 83 4.58 4.17 -1.01
N ALA A 84 3.84 3.91 -2.07
CA ALA A 84 2.39 3.67 -2.05
C ALA A 84 1.96 2.46 -1.18
N ALA A 85 2.83 1.47 -0.99
CA ALA A 85 2.61 0.26 -0.20
C ALA A 85 3.05 0.38 1.27
N VAL A 86 3.57 1.54 1.70
CA VAL A 86 3.90 1.78 3.10
C VAL A 86 2.61 1.83 3.92
N SER A 87 2.55 1.06 5.01
CA SER A 87 1.35 1.02 5.85
C SER A 87 1.19 2.31 6.66
N LEU A 88 -0.03 2.67 7.03
CA LEU A 88 -0.30 3.89 7.82
C LEU A 88 0.39 3.84 9.20
N ALA A 89 0.61 2.64 9.75
CA ALA A 89 1.42 2.46 10.95
C ALA A 89 2.89 2.85 10.69
N GLN A 90 3.49 2.36 9.61
CA GLN A 90 4.85 2.71 9.23
C GLN A 90 4.99 4.21 8.92
N VAL A 91 4.01 4.81 8.22
CA VAL A 91 4.00 6.26 7.98
C VAL A 91 4.03 7.02 9.30
N LYS A 92 3.21 6.64 10.28
CA LYS A 92 3.20 7.26 11.59
C LYS A 92 4.57 7.18 12.27
N ASP A 93 5.21 6.01 12.25
CA ASP A 93 6.51 5.81 12.90
C ASP A 93 7.63 6.61 12.21
N ILE A 94 7.62 6.65 10.86
CA ILE A 94 8.58 7.44 10.08
C ILE A 94 8.42 8.93 10.37
N LEU A 95 7.19 9.45 10.33
CA LEU A 95 6.93 10.87 10.58
C LEU A 95 7.33 11.27 12.01
N ALA A 96 7.04 10.42 13.00
CA ALA A 96 7.41 10.68 14.40
C ALA A 96 8.93 10.74 14.61
N ASN A 97 9.69 9.98 13.82
CA ASN A 97 11.15 10.01 13.82
C ASN A 97 11.68 11.28 13.15
N VAL A 98 11.09 11.67 12.02
CA VAL A 98 11.50 12.88 11.27
C VAL A 98 11.25 14.16 12.05
N THR A 99 10.11 14.27 12.74
CA THR A 99 9.78 15.44 13.57
C THR A 99 10.73 15.65 14.73
N GLN A 100 11.44 14.61 15.18
CA GLN A 100 12.46 14.74 16.25
C GLN A 100 13.82 15.21 15.71
N LYS A 101 14.08 15.06 14.41
CA LYS A 101 15.38 15.29 13.78
C LYS A 101 15.47 16.60 13.01
N LEU A 102 14.34 17.11 12.53
CA LEU A 102 14.28 18.32 11.70
C LEU A 102 13.71 19.50 12.49
N PRO A 103 14.07 20.74 12.12
CA PRO A 103 13.47 21.94 12.70
C PRO A 103 11.95 21.98 12.54
N GLU A 104 11.25 22.62 13.47
CA GLU A 104 9.78 22.68 13.52
C GLU A 104 9.19 23.31 12.24
N GLU A 105 9.87 24.30 11.67
CA GLU A 105 9.44 25.00 10.46
C GLU A 105 9.36 24.07 9.25
N LYS A 106 10.19 23.02 9.21
CA LYS A 106 10.20 22.01 8.14
C LYS A 106 9.24 20.85 8.37
N THR A 107 8.60 20.77 9.54
CA THR A 107 7.83 19.59 9.95
C THR A 107 6.38 19.86 10.33
N GLN A 108 5.89 21.07 10.09
CA GLN A 108 4.50 21.46 10.38
C GLN A 108 3.48 20.51 9.76
N MET A 109 3.67 20.13 8.48
CA MET A 109 2.79 19.18 7.80
C MET A 109 2.85 17.78 8.43
N TYR A 110 4.04 17.31 8.83
CA TYR A 110 4.22 16.01 9.47
C TYR A 110 3.52 15.93 10.82
N HIS A 111 3.54 17.00 11.62
CA HIS A 111 2.79 17.08 12.88
C HIS A 111 1.27 16.98 12.65
N ALA A 112 0.74 17.65 11.62
CA ALA A 112 -0.68 17.55 11.27
C ALA A 112 -1.05 16.11 10.86
N LEU A 113 -0.22 15.46 10.03
CA LEU A 113 -0.43 14.05 9.66
C LEU A 113 -0.37 13.12 10.87
N LEU A 114 0.62 13.29 11.75
CA LEU A 114 0.75 12.49 12.98
C LEU A 114 -0.48 12.60 13.88
N LYS A 115 -1.03 13.81 14.02
CA LYS A 115 -2.25 14.03 14.79
C LYS A 115 -3.42 13.21 14.23
N HIS A 116 -3.63 13.25 12.92
CA HIS A 116 -4.70 12.47 12.28
C HIS A 116 -4.42 10.96 12.31
N LEU A 117 -3.18 10.52 12.08
CA LEU A 117 -2.79 9.11 12.18
C LEU A 117 -2.91 8.56 13.61
N GLY A 118 -2.83 9.42 14.63
CA GLY A 118 -3.05 9.07 16.02
C GLY A 118 -4.49 8.65 16.32
N THR A 119 -5.47 9.25 15.65
CA THR A 119 -6.90 8.98 15.85
C THR A 119 -7.51 8.10 14.75
N LEU A 120 -6.79 7.89 13.64
CA LEU A 120 -7.27 7.10 12.51
C LEU A 120 -7.30 5.60 12.85
N ALA A 121 -8.53 5.09 13.06
CA ALA A 121 -8.84 3.67 13.27
C ALA A 121 -8.05 2.98 14.40
N GLY A 122 -8.11 1.65 14.46
CA GLY A 122 -7.31 0.83 15.37
C GLY A 122 -5.94 0.44 14.76
N PRO A 123 -5.00 -0.06 15.58
CA PRO A 123 -3.70 -0.56 15.11
C PRO A 123 -3.82 -1.60 13.99
N GLN A 124 -4.82 -2.47 14.04
CA GLN A 124 -5.06 -3.53 13.04
C GLN A 124 -5.28 -2.93 11.65
N ILE A 125 -6.14 -1.92 11.55
CA ILE A 125 -6.41 -1.21 10.29
C ILE A 125 -5.17 -0.46 9.83
N ARG A 126 -4.47 0.25 10.73
CA ARG A 126 -3.26 1.01 10.34
C ARG A 126 -2.12 0.13 9.85
N ASN A 127 -1.99 -1.10 10.35
CA ASN A 127 -0.98 -2.06 9.88
C ASN A 127 -1.31 -2.63 8.49
N MET A 128 -2.58 -2.69 8.10
CA MET A 128 -3.00 -3.22 6.80
C MET A 128 -3.18 -2.12 5.75
N ALA A 129 -3.79 -1.00 6.12
CA ALA A 129 -4.06 0.11 5.21
C ALA A 129 -2.76 0.75 4.73
N VAL A 130 -2.70 1.06 3.44
CA VAL A 130 -1.56 1.70 2.77
C VAL A 130 -2.00 3.05 2.19
N CYS A 131 -1.05 3.84 1.69
CA CYS A 131 -1.31 5.20 1.20
C CYS A 131 -2.10 5.28 -0.12
N ILE A 132 -2.21 4.20 -0.89
CA ILE A 132 -2.92 4.20 -2.19
C ILE A 132 -4.38 3.75 -2.08
N ARG A 133 -5.23 4.30 -2.95
CA ARG A 133 -6.60 3.84 -3.23
C ARG A 133 -6.70 3.35 -4.67
#